data_AF-T0AMS6-F1
#
_entry.id   AF-T0AMS6-F1
#
_cell.length_a   1.000
_cell.length_b   1.000
_cell.length_c   1.000
_cell.angle_alpha   90.00
_cell.angle_beta   90.00
_cell.angle_gamma   90.00
#
_symmetry.space_group_name_H-M   'P 1'
#
loop_
_entity.id
_entity.type
_entity.pdbx_description
1 polymer ?
#
loop_
_entity_poly.entity_id
_entity_poly.type
_entity_poly.pdbx_seq_one_letter_code
_entity_poly.pdbx_strand_id
1 'polypeptide(L)'
;MLVDWLVYGLIIWGVATVLNKTAFKVQPASKGAAWGLTILVFFLSVAALSAAKVIRYQAISDSVGVPISPRNPLDMGGAFVFAWLFYSFLNRAKGGKS
;
A
#
# COMPACT_ATOMS: atom_id res chain seq x y z
N MET A 1 0.06 -6.37 -12.89
CA MET A 1 -0.22 -6.93 -11.56
C MET A 1 1.08 -7.16 -10.81
N LEU A 2 1.89 -8.18 -11.13
CA LEU A 2 3.11 -8.47 -10.35
C LEU A 2 4.14 -7.32 -10.33
N VAL A 3 4.46 -6.75 -11.50
CA VAL A 3 5.39 -5.61 -11.58
C VAL A 3 4.85 -4.39 -10.83
N ASP A 4 3.57 -4.05 -11.02
CA ASP A 4 2.91 -2.94 -10.33
C ASP A 4 2.96 -3.13 -8.80
N TRP A 5 2.76 -4.37 -8.35
CA TRP A 5 2.83 -4.75 -6.94
C TRP A 5 4.26 -4.67 -6.39
N LEU A 6 5.27 -5.07 -7.16
CA LEU A 6 6.68 -4.93 -6.74
C LEU A 6 7.07 -3.46 -6.59
N VAL A 7 6.74 -2.63 -7.59
CA VAL A 7 7.01 -1.18 -7.55
C VAL A 7 6.27 -0.54 -6.38
N TYR A 8 4.99 -0.87 -6.20
CA TYR A 8 4.20 -0.34 -5.10
C TYR A 8 4.71 -0.81 -3.73
N GLY A 9 5.15 -2.06 -3.61
CA GLY A 9 5.78 -2.59 -2.40
C GLY A 9 7.06 -1.83 -2.02
N LEU A 10 7.89 -1.47 -3.00
CA LEU A 10 9.07 -0.63 -2.76
C LEU A 10 8.69 0.77 -2.27
N ILE A 11 7.62 1.36 -2.81
CA ILE A 11 7.10 2.65 -2.34
C ILE A 11 6.66 2.53 -0.88
N ILE A 12 5.86 1.52 -0.55
CA ILE A 12 5.36 1.28 0.82
C ILE A 12 6.51 1.07 1.81
N TRP A 13 7.50 0.26 1.43
CA TRP A 13 8.71 0.06 2.22
C TRP A 13 9.49 1.36 2.41
N GLY A 14 9.64 2.16 1.35
CA GLY A 14 10.30 3.46 1.38
C GLY A 14 9.61 4.43 2.34
N VAL A 15 8.28 4.55 2.26
CA VAL A 15 7.47 5.39 3.15
C VAL A 15 7.63 4.95 4.61
N ALA A 16 7.50 3.66 4.89
CA ALA A 16 7.71 3.13 6.25
C ALA A 16 9.14 3.43 6.75
N THR A 17 10.15 3.25 5.90
CA THR A 17 11.56 3.54 6.22
C THR A 17 11.79 5.01 6.54
N VAL A 18 11.22 5.93 5.75
CA VAL A 18 11.30 7.36 6.00
C VAL A 18 10.63 7.72 7.33
N LEU A 19 9.42 7.23 7.58
CA LEU A 19 8.71 7.45 8.85
C LEU A 19 9.51 6.92 10.04
N ASN A 20 10.10 5.73 9.92
CA ASN A 20 10.93 5.15 10.97
C ASN A 20 12.20 5.97 11.25
N LYS A 21 12.85 6.52 10.22
CA LYS A 21 14.07 7.31 10.36
C LYS A 21 13.82 8.77 10.76
N THR A 22 12.57 9.24 10.67
CA THR A 22 12.19 10.63 10.96
C THR A 22 11.24 10.68 12.17
N ALA A 23 9.95 10.48 11.95
CA ALA A 23 8.89 10.59 12.95
C ALA A 23 9.03 9.59 14.11
N PHE A 24 9.52 8.37 13.83
CA PHE A 24 9.64 7.30 14.83
C PHE A 24 11.09 6.92 15.16
N LYS A 25 12.02 7.88 14.98
CA LYS A 25 13.44 7.70 15.25
C LYS A 25 13.73 7.57 16.75
N VAL A 26 13.15 8.46 17.55
CA VAL A 26 13.42 8.58 18.99
C VAL A 26 12.40 7.78 19.80
N GLN A 27 11.12 7.92 19.47
CA GLN A 27 10.03 7.19 20.11
C GLN A 27 9.30 6.35 19.07
N PRO A 28 9.11 5.05 19.30
CA PRO A 28 8.38 4.20 18.37
C PRO A 28 6.91 4.61 18.32
N ALA A 29 6.26 4.33 17.19
CA ALA A 29 4.85 4.65 16.97
C ALA A 29 3.98 4.02 18.08
N SER A 30 3.12 4.83 18.71
CA SER A 30 2.12 4.32 19.63
C SER A 30 1.16 3.36 18.90
N LYS A 31 0.46 2.48 19.64
CA LYS A 31 -0.51 1.57 19.04
C LYS A 31 -1.56 2.32 18.21
N GLY A 32 -2.07 3.43 18.73
CA GLY A 32 -3.04 4.28 18.02
C GLY A 32 -2.46 4.92 16.76
N ALA A 33 -1.25 5.47 16.82
CA ALA A 33 -0.59 6.05 15.66
C ALA A 33 -0.31 5.00 14.57
N ALA A 34 0.17 3.81 14.95
CA ALA A 34 0.45 2.74 14.02
C ALA A 34 -0.82 2.25 13.30
N TRP A 35 -1.93 2.06 14.03
CA TRP A 35 -3.21 1.70 13.43
C TRP A 35 -3.77 2.82 12.55
N GLY A 36 -3.74 4.07 13.01
CA GLY A 36 -4.22 5.22 12.25
C GLY A 36 -3.49 5.38 10.91
N LEU A 37 -2.15 5.30 10.93
CA LEU A 37 -1.34 5.36 9.72
C LEU A 37 -1.59 4.15 8.80
N THR A 38 -1.82 2.97 9.36
CA THR A 38 -2.10 1.76 8.57
C THR A 38 -3.45 1.86 7.85
N ILE A 39 -4.48 2.36 8.53
CA ILE A 39 -5.80 2.60 7.93
C ILE A 39 -5.69 3.65 6.83
N LEU A 40 -4.95 4.74 7.06
CA LEU A 40 -4.68 5.74 6.03
C LEU A 40 -4.00 5.12 4.81
N VAL A 41 -2.93 4.34 5.02
CA VAL A 41 -2.20 3.65 3.95
C VAL A 41 -3.09 2.64 3.22
N PHE A 42 -4.01 1.97 3.91
CA PHE A 42 -4.99 1.09 3.26
C PHE A 42 -5.83 1.86 2.23
N PHE A 43 -6.45 2.98 2.61
CA PHE A 43 -7.26 3.76 1.66
C PHE A 43 -6.44 4.34 0.51
N LEU A 44 -5.22 4.84 0.80
CA LEU A 44 -4.31 5.29 -0.25
C LEU A 44 -3.91 4.15 -1.19
N SER A 45 -3.73 2.93 -0.67
CA SER A 45 -3.43 1.74 -1.46
C SER A 45 -4.61 1.31 -2.33
N VAL A 46 -5.84 1.38 -1.80
CA VAL A 46 -7.04 1.13 -2.61
C VAL A 46 -7.05 2.09 -3.80
N ALA A 47 -6.90 3.39 -3.57
CA ALA A 47 -6.92 4.38 -4.64
C ALA A 47 -5.79 4.15 -5.66
N ALA A 48 -4.55 4.01 -5.20
CA ALA A 48 -3.38 3.88 -6.06
C ALA A 48 -3.42 2.60 -6.91
N LEU A 49 -3.73 1.45 -6.32
CA LEU A 49 -3.76 0.17 -7.03
C LEU A 49 -4.96 0.08 -7.98
N SER A 50 -6.11 0.64 -7.59
CA SER A 50 -7.27 0.70 -8.47
C SER A 50 -7.00 1.58 -9.69
N ALA A 51 -6.37 2.74 -9.50
CA ALA A 51 -5.94 3.61 -10.60
C ALA A 51 -4.91 2.91 -11.51
N ALA A 52 -3.88 2.27 -10.92
CA ALA A 52 -2.88 1.53 -11.67
C ALA A 52 -3.51 0.39 -12.50
N LYS A 53 -4.50 -0.32 -11.93
CA LYS A 53 -5.26 -1.35 -12.62
C LYS A 53 -6.03 -0.78 -13.81
N VAL A 54 -6.74 0.33 -13.64
CA VAL A 54 -7.49 0.98 -14.73
C VAL A 54 -6.56 1.43 -15.85
N ILE A 55 -5.46 2.13 -15.53
CA ILE A 55 -4.48 2.59 -16.52
C ILE A 55 -3.90 1.40 -17.30
N ARG A 56 -3.58 0.31 -16.61
CA ARG A 56 -3.04 -0.89 -17.26
C ARG A 56 -4.04 -1.56 -18.20
N TYR A 57 -5.31 -1.64 -17.81
CA TYR A 57 -6.36 -2.19 -18.67
C TYR A 57 -6.61 -1.31 -19.90
N GLN A 58 -6.57 0.02 -19.74
CA GLN A 58 -6.63 0.96 -20.86
C GLN A 58 -5.45 0.77 -21.81
N ALA A 59 -4.22 0.72 -21.30
CA ALA A 59 -3.04 0.48 -22.13
C ALA A 59 -3.10 -0.85 -22.90
N ILE A 60 -3.64 -1.91 -22.28
CA ILE A 60 -3.86 -3.19 -22.96
C ILE A 60 -4.94 -3.03 -24.03
N SER A 61 -6.09 -2.44 -23.70
CA SER A 61 -7.19 -2.16 -24.63
C SER A 61 -6.71 -1.43 -25.88
N ASP A 62 -5.92 -0.37 -25.70
CA ASP A 62 -5.34 0.41 -26.80
C ASP A 62 -4.36 -0.41 -27.64
N SER A 63 -3.59 -1.30 -27.00
CA SER A 63 -2.61 -2.16 -27.70
C SER A 63 -3.25 -3.26 -28.56
N VAL A 64 -4.45 -3.74 -28.19
CA VAL A 64 -5.15 -4.80 -28.92
C VAL A 64 -6.32 -4.30 -29.76
N GLY A 65 -6.68 -3.02 -29.64
CA GLY A 65 -7.78 -2.40 -30.38
C GLY A 65 -9.18 -2.87 -29.96
N VAL A 66 -9.31 -3.48 -28.78
CA VAL A 66 -10.58 -4.02 -28.25
C VAL A 66 -10.81 -3.48 -26.84
N PRO A 67 -12.01 -2.98 -26.50
CA PRO A 67 -12.31 -2.49 -25.17
C PRO A 67 -12.23 -3.60 -24.13
N ILE A 68 -11.20 -3.56 -23.28
CA ILE A 68 -11.01 -4.49 -22.15
C ILE A 68 -11.13 -3.71 -20.85
N SER A 69 -12.14 -4.06 -20.05
CA SER A 69 -12.37 -3.47 -18.72
C SER A 69 -12.14 -4.49 -17.61
N PRO A 70 -11.60 -4.06 -16.45
CA PRO A 70 -11.46 -4.95 -15.31
C PRO A 70 -12.84 -5.30 -14.73
N ARG A 71 -13.07 -6.58 -14.42
CA ARG A 71 -14.33 -7.05 -13.80
C ARG A 71 -14.61 -6.39 -12.43
N ASN A 72 -13.56 -6.09 -11.68
CA ASN A 72 -13.61 -5.27 -10.49
C ASN A 72 -12.48 -4.23 -10.57
N PRO A 73 -12.79 -2.92 -10.69
CA PRO A 73 -11.77 -1.88 -10.75
C PRO A 73 -11.07 -1.66 -9.41
N LEU A 74 -11.72 -2.02 -8.28
CA LEU A 74 -11.16 -1.83 -6.95
C LEU A 74 -10.21 -2.98 -6.58
N ASP A 75 -8.98 -2.62 -6.16
CA ASP A 75 -7.99 -3.59 -5.66
C ASP A 75 -7.88 -3.54 -4.12
N MET A 76 -8.95 -4.00 -3.46
CA MET A 76 -9.00 -4.06 -2.00
C MET A 76 -8.07 -5.14 -1.42
N GLY A 77 -7.87 -6.23 -2.15
CA GLY A 77 -6.98 -7.32 -1.75
C GLY A 77 -5.52 -6.88 -1.73
N GLY A 78 -5.05 -6.22 -2.80
CA GLY A 78 -3.73 -5.62 -2.82
C GLY A 78 -3.57 -4.57 -1.72
N ALA A 79 -4.56 -3.68 -1.56
CA ALA A 79 -4.52 -2.66 -0.53
C ALA A 79 -4.38 -3.23 0.89
N PHE A 80 -5.06 -4.34 1.18
CA PHE A 80 -4.92 -5.05 2.46
C PHE A 80 -3.50 -5.59 2.66
N VAL A 81 -2.93 -6.24 1.64
CA VAL A 81 -1.55 -6.76 1.68
C VAL A 81 -0.55 -5.64 1.94
N PHE A 82 -0.66 -4.52 1.23
CA PHE A 82 0.29 -3.41 1.39
C PHE A 82 0.10 -2.63 2.69
N ALA A 83 -1.12 -2.49 3.19
CA ALA A 83 -1.36 -1.94 4.52
C ALA A 83 -0.74 -2.84 5.61
N TRP A 84 -0.88 -4.16 5.47
CA TRP A 84 -0.26 -5.12 6.38
C TRP A 84 1.27 -5.04 6.33
N LEU A 85 1.86 -4.97 5.14
CA LEU A 85 3.31 -4.80 4.96
C LEU A 85 3.80 -3.49 5.58
N PHE A 86 3.10 -2.39 5.32
CA PHE A 86 3.40 -1.09 5.94
C PHE A 86 3.41 -1.19 7.47
N TYR A 87 2.35 -1.76 8.05
CA TYR A 87 2.25 -1.94 9.50
C TYR A 87 3.36 -2.84 10.07
N SER A 88 3.77 -3.85 9.31
CA SER A 88 4.86 -4.76 9.68
C SER A 88 6.23 -4.08 9.64
N PHE A 89 6.43 -3.13 8.73
CA PHE A 89 7.68 -2.37 8.61
C PHE A 89 7.76 -1.18 9.55
N LEU A 90 6.64 -0.66 10.05
CA LEU A 90 6.63 0.48 10.95
C LEU A 90 7.33 0.14 12.29
N ASN A 91 8.14 1.07 12.81
CA ASN A 91 8.74 0.94 14.13
C ASN A 91 7.69 1.26 15.19
N ARG A 92 6.96 0.24 15.63
CA ARG A 92 5.87 0.32 16.61
C ARG A 92 6.35 -0.07 17.99
N ALA A 93 5.80 0.58 19.02
CA ALA A 93 6.04 0.21 20.40
C ALA A 93 5.63 -1.26 20.57
N LYS A 94 6.59 -2.13 20.94
CA LYS A 94 6.25 -3.50 21.31
C LYS A 94 5.27 -3.39 22.47
N GLY A 95 4.04 -3.85 22.26
CA GLY A 95 3.24 -4.27 23.40
C GLY A 95 4.12 -5.22 24.19
N GLY A 96 4.32 -4.94 25.47
CA GLY A 96 4.88 -5.94 26.38
C GLY A 96 4.18 -7.26 26.11
N LYS A 97 4.94 -8.36 26.17
CA LYS A 97 4.42 -9.72 26.10
C LYS A 97 3.10 -9.75 26.89
N SER A 98 2.02 -10.03 26.19
CA SER A 98 0.74 -10.43 26.78
C SER A 98 0.48 -11.85 26.31
#